data_AF-A0A7L2YTR1-F1
#
_entry.id   AF-A0A7L2YTR1-F1
#
_cell.length_a   1.000
_cell.length_b   1.000
_cell.length_c   1.000
_cell.angle_alpha   90.00
_cell.angle_beta   90.00
_cell.angle_gamma   90.00
#
_symmetry.space_group_name_H-M   'P 1'
#
loop_
_entity.id
_entity.type
_entity.pdbx_description
1 polymer ?
#
loop_
_entity_poly.entity_id
_entity_poly.type
_entity_poly.pdbx_seq_one_letter_code
_entity_poly.pdbx_strand_id
1 'polypeptide(L)'
;VNLKRPCPFWADDGHCSIKDCHVEPCPESKIPVGIKAGSSNKYSKAANNSKELEDCEQANKLGAVNSTLSNQSKEAFIDWARYDDSQDHFCELDDERSPDAQYVDLLLNPERYTGYKGPSAWRVWNSIYEENCFKPRSVYRPLNPLAPSRGGDDGESFYTWLEGLCLEKRVFYKLISGLHASINLHLCANYLLEETWGKPRWGPNVKEFTRRFDPVETKGEGPRRLKNLYFLYLIELRALSKVAPYFERSVVDLYTGNGHEDAESKALLLDIFRDTKSFHMHFDEKSMFAGDKKGAKSLK
;
A
#
# COMPACT_ATOMS: atom_id res chain seq x y z
N VAL A 1 -3.16 14.58 -2.65
CA VAL A 1 -2.53 13.69 -1.63
C VAL A 1 -1.55 14.48 -0.80
N ASN A 2 -1.46 14.25 0.52
CA ASN A 2 -0.39 14.83 1.36
C ASN A 2 0.69 13.77 1.67
N LEU A 3 1.84 13.89 1.02
CA LEU A 3 2.98 12.98 1.17
C LEU A 3 3.95 13.36 2.30
N LYS A 4 3.69 14.45 3.04
CA LYS A 4 4.56 15.00 4.09
C LYS A 4 4.02 14.79 5.50
N ARG A 5 2.92 14.03 5.67
CA ARG A 5 2.36 13.74 6.99
C ARG A 5 3.41 12.98 7.83
N PRO A 6 3.75 13.46 9.04
CA PRO A 6 4.62 12.71 9.93
C PRO A 6 3.91 11.44 10.39
N CYS A 7 4.66 10.35 10.57
CA CYS A 7 4.12 9.13 11.17
C CYS A 7 3.74 9.41 12.64
N PRO A 8 2.48 9.19 13.06
CA PRO A 8 2.05 9.48 14.43
C PRO A 8 2.42 8.37 15.42
N PHE A 9 2.87 7.21 14.95
CA PHE A 9 3.07 6.01 15.76
C PHE A 9 4.54 5.71 16.08
N TRP A 10 5.45 6.01 15.17
CA TRP A 10 6.88 5.82 15.36
C TRP A 10 7.66 6.88 14.59
N ALA A 11 8.84 7.24 15.11
CA ALA A 11 9.80 8.02 14.34
C ALA A 11 10.29 7.20 13.14
N ASP A 12 10.65 7.88 12.06
CA ASP A 12 11.30 7.21 10.93
C ASP A 12 12.55 6.49 11.46
N ASP A 13 12.71 5.21 11.11
CA ASP A 13 13.74 4.34 11.67
C ASP A 13 15.16 4.80 11.29
N GLY A 14 15.30 5.85 10.47
CA GLY A 14 16.59 6.42 10.04
C GLY A 14 17.44 5.44 9.23
N HIS A 15 16.93 4.22 8.98
CA HIS A 15 17.60 3.18 8.22
C HIS A 15 17.88 3.58 6.78
N CYS A 16 17.28 4.70 6.32
CA CYS A 16 17.61 5.31 5.05
C CYS A 16 17.93 6.80 5.10
N SER A 17 18.48 7.27 6.23
CA SER A 17 19.04 8.62 6.39
C SER A 17 20.56 8.58 6.17
N ILE A 18 21.03 9.32 5.17
CA ILE A 18 22.40 9.36 4.65
C ILE A 18 23.40 10.10 5.57
N LYS A 19 24.65 9.60 5.56
CA LYS A 19 26.01 10.12 5.89
C LYS A 19 26.28 11.23 6.93
N ASP A 20 25.37 12.14 7.24
CA ASP A 20 25.67 13.31 8.09
C ASP A 20 25.46 13.06 9.60
N CYS A 21 25.12 11.83 10.00
CA CYS A 21 25.17 11.40 11.40
C CYS A 21 26.57 10.91 11.84
N HIS A 22 27.62 11.23 11.08
CA HIS A 22 28.99 11.03 11.57
C HIS A 22 29.37 12.16 12.51
N VAL A 23 29.41 11.88 13.81
CA VAL A 23 30.16 12.70 14.76
C VAL A 23 31.61 12.73 14.28
N GLU A 24 32.19 13.92 14.10
CA GLU A 24 33.62 14.05 13.78
C GLU A 24 34.45 13.23 14.78
N PRO A 25 35.39 12.37 14.32
CA PRO A 25 36.21 11.59 15.21
C PRO A 25 36.99 12.53 16.14
N CYS A 26 36.69 12.45 17.44
CA CYS A 26 37.31 13.31 18.43
C CYS A 26 38.80 12.94 18.54
N PRO A 27 39.73 13.91 18.59
CA PRO A 27 41.13 13.63 18.89
C PRO A 27 41.25 12.85 20.20
N GLU A 28 42.13 11.86 20.25
CA GLU A 28 42.34 11.00 21.44
C GLU A 28 42.63 11.78 22.73
N SER A 29 43.12 13.02 22.61
CA SER A 29 43.36 13.94 23.72
C SER A 29 42.09 14.46 24.40
N LYS A 30 40.94 14.47 23.70
CA LYS A 30 39.64 14.92 24.21
C LYS A 30 38.74 13.79 24.74
N ILE A 31 39.18 12.54 24.60
CA ILE A 31 38.45 11.37 25.10
C ILE A 31 38.82 11.15 26.57
N PRO A 32 37.85 11.15 27.51
CA PRO A 32 38.12 10.85 28.91
C PRO A 32 38.79 9.49 29.07
N VAL A 33 39.76 9.40 29.98
CA VAL A 33 40.64 8.21 30.14
C VAL A 33 39.84 6.92 30.40
N GLY A 34 38.65 7.02 31.00
CA GLY A 34 37.76 5.87 31.24
C GLY A 34 37.03 5.30 30.02
N ILE A 35 37.07 5.98 28.87
CA ILE A 35 36.44 5.54 27.59
C ILE A 35 37.50 5.21 26.54
N LYS A 36 38.78 5.57 26.77
CA LYS A 36 39.90 5.13 25.94
C LYS A 36 39.98 3.60 26.00
N ALA A 37 39.87 2.97 24.83
CA ALA A 37 39.56 1.54 24.69
C ALA A 37 40.39 0.63 25.61
N GLY A 38 39.76 0.15 26.68
CA GLY A 38 40.01 -1.21 27.15
C GLY A 38 39.57 -2.19 26.06
N SER A 39 40.21 -3.35 26.01
CA SER A 39 40.13 -4.42 25.00
C SER A 39 38.73 -5.03 24.69
N SER A 40 37.61 -4.35 24.94
CA SER A 40 36.25 -4.89 24.84
C SER A 40 35.42 -4.40 23.67
N ASN A 41 35.79 -3.32 22.97
CA ASN A 41 35.03 -2.88 21.79
C ASN A 41 35.60 -3.53 20.52
N LYS A 42 35.27 -4.80 20.30
CA LYS A 42 35.43 -5.43 18.99
C LYS A 42 34.51 -4.72 18.00
N TYR A 43 35.06 -3.76 17.27
CA TYR A 43 34.45 -3.26 16.05
C TYR A 43 34.18 -4.46 15.14
N SER A 44 32.90 -4.82 14.96
CA SER A 44 32.53 -5.96 14.14
C SER A 44 32.44 -5.50 12.69
N LYS A 45 33.09 -6.22 11.76
CA LYS A 45 32.95 -6.00 10.31
C LYS A 45 31.48 -6.08 9.83
N ALA A 46 30.58 -6.64 10.65
CA ALA A 46 29.14 -6.69 10.38
C ALA A 46 28.45 -5.32 10.39
N ALA A 47 29.03 -4.30 11.04
CA ALA A 47 28.49 -2.94 11.04
C ALA A 47 28.83 -2.13 9.77
N ASN A 48 29.66 -2.67 8.88
CA ASN A 48 30.11 -2.01 7.66
C ASN A 48 29.58 -2.76 6.43
N ASN A 49 28.27 -3.04 6.42
CA ASN A 49 27.61 -3.74 5.33
C ASN A 49 27.31 -2.73 4.21
N SER A 50 28.32 -2.40 3.40
CA SER A 50 28.22 -1.43 2.30
C SER A 50 27.05 -1.71 1.36
N LYS A 51 26.66 -2.98 1.23
CA LYS A 51 25.52 -3.45 0.45
C LYS A 51 24.16 -3.02 1.01
N GLU A 52 24.00 -2.95 2.33
CA GLU A 52 22.75 -2.47 2.94
C GLU A 52 22.58 -0.96 2.74
N LEU A 53 23.70 -0.23 2.79
CA LEU A 53 23.72 1.21 2.52
C LEU A 53 23.40 1.50 1.04
N GLU A 54 24.00 0.75 0.12
CA GLU A 54 23.77 0.86 -1.32
C GLU A 54 22.33 0.47 -1.71
N ASP A 55 21.81 -0.63 -1.15
CA ASP A 55 20.41 -1.06 -1.33
C ASP A 55 19.43 0.02 -0.81
N CYS A 56 19.77 0.71 0.28
CA CYS A 56 18.97 1.79 0.83
C CYS A 56 19.02 3.04 -0.07
N GLU A 57 20.20 3.53 -0.45
CA GLU A 57 20.33 4.69 -1.34
C GLU A 57 19.55 4.47 -2.66
N GLN A 58 19.62 3.25 -3.19
CA GLN A 58 18.84 2.82 -4.35
C GLN A 58 17.33 2.84 -4.06
N ALA A 59 16.87 2.30 -2.93
CA ALA A 59 15.45 2.31 -2.56
C ALA A 59 14.90 3.73 -2.39
N ASN A 60 15.67 4.65 -1.78
CA ASN A 60 15.30 6.05 -1.67
C ASN A 60 15.12 6.71 -3.04
N LYS A 61 16.04 6.43 -3.97
CA LYS A 61 15.97 6.96 -5.35
C LYS A 61 14.79 6.38 -6.13
N LEU A 62 14.50 5.09 -5.96
CA LEU A 62 13.41 4.40 -6.66
C LEU A 62 12.02 4.72 -6.07
N GLY A 63 11.94 5.00 -4.77
CA GLY A 63 10.70 5.36 -4.07
C GLY A 63 10.35 6.86 -4.14
N ALA A 64 11.23 7.70 -4.69
CA ALA A 64 10.99 9.14 -4.81
C ALA A 64 9.86 9.42 -5.82
N VAL A 65 8.86 10.19 -5.38
CA VAL A 65 7.74 10.63 -6.21
C VAL A 65 8.19 11.76 -7.14
N ASN A 66 7.92 11.62 -8.43
CA ASN A 66 8.06 12.69 -9.40
C ASN A 66 6.90 13.68 -9.26
N SER A 67 7.17 14.84 -8.70
CA SER A 67 6.20 15.93 -8.49
C SER A 67 6.18 16.96 -9.63
N THR A 68 6.78 16.64 -10.78
CA THR A 68 6.79 17.55 -11.94
C THR A 68 5.39 17.68 -12.52
N LEU A 69 4.87 18.91 -12.52
CA LEU A 69 3.58 19.26 -13.11
C LEU A 69 3.77 20.38 -14.12
N SER A 70 3.07 20.28 -15.26
CA SER A 70 3.05 21.34 -16.26
C SER A 70 2.38 22.60 -15.71
N ASN A 71 2.72 23.78 -16.24
CA ASN A 71 2.07 25.02 -15.81
C ASN A 71 0.58 25.03 -16.16
N GLN A 72 0.20 24.44 -17.30
CA GLN A 72 -1.20 24.30 -17.71
C GLN A 72 -1.99 23.45 -16.71
N SER A 73 -1.41 22.33 -16.25
CA SER A 73 -2.05 21.48 -15.23
C SER A 73 -2.25 22.23 -13.92
N LYS A 74 -1.27 23.05 -13.50
CA LYS A 74 -1.38 23.87 -12.27
C LYS A 74 -2.50 24.89 -12.35
N GLU A 75 -2.68 25.53 -13.51
CA GLU A 75 -3.78 26.46 -13.75
C GLU A 75 -5.13 25.72 -13.74
N ALA A 76 -5.21 24.57 -14.42
CA ALA A 76 -6.42 23.75 -14.44
C ALA A 76 -6.85 23.32 -13.02
N PHE A 77 -5.91 22.92 -12.15
CA PHE A 77 -6.22 22.52 -10.78
C PHE A 77 -6.84 23.65 -9.93
N ILE A 78 -6.48 24.91 -10.21
CA ILE A 78 -7.11 26.06 -9.54
C ILE A 78 -8.57 26.18 -9.97
N ASP A 79 -8.85 25.96 -11.25
CA ASP A 79 -10.21 26.02 -11.77
C ASP A 79 -11.06 24.82 -11.32
N TRP A 80 -10.46 23.64 -11.16
CA TRP A 80 -11.14 22.47 -10.56
C TRP A 80 -11.53 22.76 -9.12
N ALA A 81 -10.59 23.27 -8.30
CA ALA A 81 -10.86 23.62 -6.91
C ALA A 81 -12.00 24.65 -6.78
N ARG A 82 -12.01 25.68 -7.65
CA ARG A 82 -13.12 26.67 -7.68
C ARG A 82 -14.46 26.05 -8.06
N TYR A 83 -14.44 25.12 -9.02
CA TYR A 83 -15.66 24.42 -9.42
C TYR A 83 -16.19 23.55 -8.28
N ASP A 84 -15.32 22.75 -7.66
CA ASP A 84 -15.68 21.86 -6.56
C ASP A 84 -16.14 22.61 -5.31
N ASP A 85 -15.48 23.72 -4.95
CA ASP A 85 -15.88 24.60 -3.83
C ASP A 85 -17.27 25.23 -4.01
N SER A 86 -17.74 25.35 -5.26
CA SER A 86 -19.07 25.89 -5.58
C SER A 86 -20.19 24.85 -5.47
N GLN A 87 -19.85 23.57 -5.32
CA GLN A 87 -20.81 22.47 -5.18
C GLN A 87 -21.10 22.17 -3.70
N ASP A 88 -22.30 21.67 -3.38
CA ASP A 88 -22.67 21.24 -2.04
C ASP A 88 -21.90 19.96 -1.64
N HIS A 89 -20.77 20.10 -0.95
CA HIS A 89 -20.02 18.95 -0.43
C HIS A 89 -20.56 18.45 0.92
N PHE A 90 -20.95 17.17 0.96
CA PHE A 90 -21.36 16.47 2.20
C PHE A 90 -20.21 15.67 2.86
N CYS A 91 -19.07 15.51 2.20
CA CYS A 91 -17.94 14.73 2.71
C CYS A 91 -16.65 15.55 2.57
N GLU A 92 -16.12 16.01 3.70
CA GLU A 92 -14.80 16.64 3.76
C GLU A 92 -13.74 15.53 3.91
N LEU A 93 -12.79 15.44 2.96
CA LEU A 93 -11.64 14.55 3.11
C LEU A 93 -10.54 15.27 3.91
N ASP A 94 -10.02 14.62 4.95
CA ASP A 94 -8.98 15.16 5.85
C ASP A 94 -7.71 15.64 5.12
N ASP A 95 -7.47 15.15 3.90
CA ASP A 95 -6.29 15.51 3.09
C ASP A 95 -6.48 16.80 2.27
N GLU A 96 -7.70 17.13 1.82
CA GLU A 96 -7.91 18.23 0.86
C GLU A 96 -7.68 19.62 1.46
N ARG A 97 -7.91 19.79 2.78
CA ARG A 97 -7.59 21.05 3.49
C ARG A 97 -6.14 21.14 3.97
N SER A 98 -5.35 20.09 3.82
CA SER A 98 -3.95 20.16 4.23
C SER A 98 -3.20 21.13 3.29
N PRO A 99 -2.54 22.18 3.80
CA PRO A 99 -1.80 23.12 2.95
C PRO A 99 -0.63 22.43 2.22
N ASP A 100 -0.23 21.24 2.67
CA ASP A 100 0.80 20.41 2.06
C ASP A 100 0.24 19.38 1.06
N ALA A 101 -1.08 19.34 0.84
CA ALA A 101 -1.66 18.47 -0.17
C ALA A 101 -1.33 18.96 -1.58
N GLN A 102 -0.91 18.03 -2.43
CA GLN A 102 -0.49 18.32 -3.80
C GLN A 102 -1.14 17.33 -4.78
N TYR A 103 -1.32 17.81 -6.01
CA TYR A 103 -1.63 16.96 -7.16
C TYR A 103 -0.37 16.21 -7.61
N VAL A 104 -0.53 14.95 -8.01
CA VAL A 104 0.54 14.10 -8.51
C VAL A 104 0.07 13.43 -9.79
N ASP A 105 0.89 13.47 -10.83
CA ASP A 105 0.62 12.74 -12.07
C ASP A 105 0.95 11.26 -11.89
N LEU A 106 -0.09 10.42 -11.92
CA LEU A 106 0.04 8.96 -11.76
C LEU A 106 0.73 8.30 -12.96
N LEU A 107 0.71 8.91 -14.16
CA LEU A 107 1.41 8.39 -15.34
C LEU A 107 2.92 8.49 -15.20
N LEU A 108 3.40 9.53 -14.50
CA LEU A 108 4.82 9.71 -14.18
C LEU A 108 5.26 8.86 -12.97
N ASN A 109 4.31 8.36 -12.18
CA ASN A 109 4.53 7.62 -10.94
C ASN A 109 3.83 6.25 -10.95
N PRO A 110 4.14 5.36 -11.91
CA PRO A 110 3.51 4.05 -11.97
C PRO A 110 3.92 3.18 -10.77
N GLU A 111 2.97 2.40 -10.25
CA GLU A 111 3.27 1.38 -9.23
C GLU A 111 4.22 0.32 -9.81
N ARG A 112 5.37 0.13 -9.15
CA ARG A 112 6.44 -0.80 -9.59
C ARG A 112 7.38 -1.14 -8.43
N TYR A 113 8.42 -1.92 -8.70
CA TYR A 113 9.45 -2.21 -7.70
C TYR A 113 10.19 -0.93 -7.25
N THR A 114 10.19 -0.66 -5.94
CA THR A 114 10.85 0.50 -5.33
C THR A 114 12.04 0.13 -4.44
N GLY A 115 12.34 -1.16 -4.27
CA GLY A 115 13.34 -1.60 -3.29
C GLY A 115 12.90 -1.58 -1.83
N TYR A 116 11.69 -1.07 -1.52
CA TYR A 116 11.16 -1.05 -0.15
C TYR A 116 10.95 -2.47 0.40
N LYS A 117 11.70 -2.82 1.45
CA LYS A 117 11.78 -4.18 2.01
C LYS A 117 12.23 -4.16 3.48
N GLY A 118 12.27 -5.34 4.10
CA GLY A 118 12.86 -5.52 5.43
C GLY A 118 11.95 -5.08 6.60
N PRO A 119 12.52 -4.85 7.78
CA PRO A 119 11.77 -4.62 9.01
C PRO A 119 10.78 -3.45 8.96
N SER A 120 11.11 -2.37 8.25
CA SER A 120 10.20 -1.23 8.07
C SER A 120 8.93 -1.63 7.33
N ALA A 121 9.07 -2.30 6.18
CA ALA A 121 7.93 -2.78 5.40
C ALA A 121 7.10 -3.81 6.18
N TRP A 122 7.75 -4.70 6.93
CA TRP A 122 7.06 -5.68 7.77
C TRP A 122 6.27 -5.03 8.90
N ARG A 123 6.82 -3.98 9.53
CA ARG A 123 6.13 -3.23 10.58
C ARG A 123 4.83 -2.64 10.05
N VAL A 124 4.89 -1.95 8.91
CA VAL A 124 3.71 -1.34 8.27
C VAL A 124 2.64 -2.40 7.98
N TRP A 125 3.01 -3.49 7.31
CA TRP A 125 2.04 -4.55 7.01
C TRP A 125 1.46 -5.19 8.26
N ASN A 126 2.30 -5.50 9.26
CA ASN A 126 1.83 -6.08 10.52
C ASN A 126 0.81 -5.17 11.21
N SER A 127 1.08 -3.87 11.28
CA SER A 127 0.14 -2.88 11.82
C SER A 127 -1.17 -2.85 11.04
N ILE A 128 -1.15 -2.84 9.70
CA ILE A 128 -2.37 -2.87 8.88
C ILE A 128 -3.20 -4.13 9.16
N TYR A 129 -2.58 -5.30 9.26
CA TYR A 129 -3.30 -6.54 9.58
C TYR A 129 -3.81 -6.56 11.03
N GLU A 130 -3.17 -5.82 11.94
CA GLU A 130 -3.57 -5.68 13.34
C GLU A 130 -4.77 -4.75 13.54
N GLU A 131 -5.06 -3.86 12.60
CA GLU A 131 -6.28 -3.04 12.59
C GLU A 131 -7.58 -3.85 12.46
N ASN A 132 -7.51 -5.16 12.19
CA ASN A 132 -8.65 -6.08 12.13
C ASN A 132 -9.27 -6.39 13.52
N CYS A 133 -9.55 -5.34 14.30
CA CYS A 133 -9.98 -5.38 15.70
C CYS A 133 -11.44 -4.91 15.90
N PHE A 134 -12.41 -5.50 15.20
CA PHE A 134 -13.82 -5.39 15.60
C PHE A 134 -14.02 -6.13 16.95
N LYS A 135 -14.46 -5.45 18.02
CA LYS A 135 -14.60 -6.04 19.39
C LYS A 135 -15.54 -7.28 19.45
N PRO A 136 -15.49 -8.16 20.49
CA PRO A 136 -14.62 -8.16 21.68
C PRO A 136 -13.61 -9.33 21.74
N ARG A 137 -12.72 -9.20 22.73
CA ARG A 137 -11.51 -9.96 23.08
C ARG A 137 -11.69 -11.46 23.41
N SER A 138 -12.51 -12.22 22.68
CA SER A 138 -12.73 -13.65 22.98
C SER A 138 -11.78 -14.60 22.25
N VAL A 139 -11.11 -14.15 21.18
CA VAL A 139 -10.20 -15.00 20.40
C VAL A 139 -8.81 -14.40 20.42
N TYR A 140 -7.90 -15.04 21.17
CA TYR A 140 -6.49 -14.67 21.19
C TYR A 140 -5.88 -14.98 19.83
N ARG A 141 -5.28 -13.98 19.16
CA ARG A 141 -4.53 -14.20 17.91
C ARG A 141 -3.30 -15.05 18.25
N PRO A 142 -3.01 -16.13 17.52
CA PRO A 142 -1.72 -16.80 17.62
C PRO A 142 -0.61 -15.76 17.42
N LEU A 143 0.35 -15.69 18.36
CA LEU A 143 1.46 -14.74 18.28
C LEU A 143 2.25 -15.02 17.00
N ASN A 144 2.08 -14.13 16.02
CA ASN A 144 2.82 -14.07 14.76
C ASN A 144 2.54 -15.18 13.72
N PRO A 145 1.51 -15.05 12.86
CA PRO A 145 1.20 -15.98 11.76
C PRO A 145 2.27 -16.05 10.66
N LEU A 146 3.23 -15.13 10.66
CA LEU A 146 4.31 -15.03 9.67
C LEU A 146 5.67 -15.48 10.23
N ALA A 147 5.75 -15.78 11.52
CA ALA A 147 6.92 -16.48 12.06
C ALA A 147 6.80 -17.96 11.68
N PRO A 148 7.86 -18.61 11.18
CA PRO A 148 7.87 -20.06 11.11
C PRO A 148 7.72 -20.58 12.54
N SER A 149 6.55 -21.13 12.87
CA SER A 149 6.35 -21.86 14.11
C SER A 149 7.50 -22.85 14.25
N ARG A 150 8.19 -22.84 15.40
CA ARG A 150 9.06 -23.94 15.80
C ARG A 150 8.17 -25.16 16.04
N GLY A 151 7.81 -25.86 14.97
CA GLY A 151 6.88 -26.99 14.98
C GLY A 151 6.19 -27.09 13.62
N GLY A 152 6.08 -28.30 13.08
CA GLY A 152 5.57 -28.60 11.73
C GLY A 152 4.08 -28.34 11.53
N ASP A 153 3.65 -27.12 11.81
CA ASP A 153 2.33 -26.59 11.49
C ASP A 153 2.36 -26.13 10.02
N ASP A 154 1.50 -26.74 9.20
CA ASP A 154 1.36 -26.52 7.75
C ASP A 154 0.64 -25.21 7.41
N GLY A 155 0.39 -24.37 8.42
CA GLY A 155 -0.31 -23.09 8.28
C GLY A 155 -1.83 -23.23 8.31
N GLU A 156 -2.37 -24.46 8.38
CA GLU A 156 -3.82 -24.70 8.50
C GLU A 156 -4.39 -24.17 9.82
N SER A 157 -3.58 -24.14 10.89
CA SER A 157 -4.02 -23.63 12.19
C SER A 157 -4.47 -22.17 12.13
N PHE A 158 -3.80 -21.34 11.31
CA PHE A 158 -4.15 -19.94 11.12
C PHE A 158 -5.47 -19.79 10.35
N TYR A 159 -5.67 -20.57 9.29
CA TYR A 159 -6.89 -20.50 8.50
C TYR A 159 -8.09 -21.08 9.26
N THR A 160 -7.88 -22.13 10.05
CA THR A 160 -8.89 -22.65 10.99
C THR A 160 -9.27 -21.60 12.03
N TRP A 161 -8.29 -20.88 12.58
CA TRP A 161 -8.55 -19.74 13.47
C TRP A 161 -9.30 -18.61 12.76
N LEU A 162 -8.89 -18.26 11.53
CA LEU A 162 -9.51 -17.23 10.71
C LEU A 162 -10.97 -17.58 10.42
N GLU A 163 -11.28 -18.83 10.08
CA GLU A 163 -12.63 -19.35 9.86
C GLU A 163 -13.52 -19.25 11.12
N GLY A 164 -12.92 -19.35 12.30
CA GLY A 164 -13.60 -19.14 13.59
C GLY A 164 -13.92 -17.68 13.93
N LEU A 165 -13.45 -16.71 13.12
CA LEU A 165 -13.77 -15.29 13.32
C LEU A 165 -15.12 -14.90 12.68
N CYS A 166 -15.70 -13.80 13.18
CA CYS A 166 -16.83 -13.13 12.56
C CYS A 166 -16.56 -12.84 11.07
N LEU A 167 -17.62 -12.82 10.25
CA LEU A 167 -17.50 -12.69 8.81
C LEU A 167 -16.76 -11.41 8.39
N GLU A 168 -17.01 -10.30 9.05
CA GLU A 168 -16.41 -8.99 8.79
C GLU A 168 -14.88 -9.03 8.94
N LYS A 169 -14.39 -9.74 9.96
CA LYS A 169 -12.95 -9.93 10.17
C LYS A 169 -12.31 -10.74 9.05
N ARG A 170 -13.01 -11.78 8.58
CA ARG A 170 -12.55 -12.61 7.47
C ARG A 170 -12.53 -11.84 6.16
N VAL A 171 -13.57 -11.03 5.91
CA VAL A 171 -13.64 -10.16 4.74
C VAL A 171 -12.51 -9.13 4.77
N PHE A 172 -12.30 -8.42 5.88
CA PHE A 172 -11.20 -7.46 6.03
C PHE A 172 -9.83 -8.11 5.74
N TYR A 173 -9.54 -9.27 6.36
CA TYR A 173 -8.30 -9.99 6.09
C TYR A 173 -8.12 -10.30 4.60
N LYS A 174 -9.17 -10.80 3.93
CA LYS A 174 -9.11 -11.12 2.50
C LYS A 174 -8.89 -9.89 1.63
N LEU A 175 -9.53 -8.75 1.97
CA LEU A 175 -9.34 -7.49 1.26
C LEU A 175 -7.89 -7.00 1.37
N ILE A 176 -7.34 -6.91 2.59
CA ILE A 176 -5.95 -6.50 2.81
C ILE A 176 -4.96 -7.49 2.20
N SER A 177 -5.24 -8.80 2.29
CA SER A 177 -4.43 -9.85 1.64
C SER A 177 -4.45 -9.74 0.11
N GLY A 178 -5.60 -9.43 -0.48
CA GLY A 178 -5.72 -9.16 -1.91
C GLY A 178 -4.95 -7.91 -2.34
N LEU A 179 -5.04 -6.82 -1.57
CA LEU A 179 -4.30 -5.59 -1.85
C LEU A 179 -2.78 -5.82 -1.76
N HIS A 180 -2.33 -6.49 -0.70
CA HIS A 180 -0.92 -6.86 -0.54
C HIS A 180 -0.46 -7.78 -1.68
N ALA A 181 -1.30 -8.71 -2.14
CA ALA A 181 -1.00 -9.53 -3.32
C ALA A 181 -0.90 -8.69 -4.60
N SER A 182 -1.80 -7.72 -4.80
CA SER A 182 -1.78 -6.80 -5.95
C SER A 182 -0.47 -6.03 -6.04
N ILE A 183 -0.04 -5.41 -4.95
CA ILE A 183 1.23 -4.65 -4.87
C ILE A 183 2.42 -5.58 -5.18
N ASN A 184 2.42 -6.78 -4.59
CA ASN A 184 3.46 -7.77 -4.83
C ASN A 184 3.46 -8.31 -6.27
N LEU A 185 2.33 -8.27 -6.99
CA LEU A 185 2.29 -8.62 -8.41
C LEU A 185 2.81 -7.48 -9.28
N HIS A 186 2.44 -6.23 -9.00
CA HIS A 186 2.95 -5.07 -9.72
C HIS A 186 4.47 -4.97 -9.64
N LEU A 187 5.06 -5.16 -8.45
CA LEU A 187 6.53 -5.19 -8.32
C LEU A 187 7.16 -6.36 -9.08
N CYS A 188 6.51 -7.53 -9.15
CA CYS A 188 7.02 -8.67 -9.92
C CYS A 188 6.93 -8.43 -11.43
N ALA A 189 5.84 -7.82 -11.90
CA ALA A 189 5.60 -7.53 -13.32
C ALA A 189 6.47 -6.38 -13.83
N ASN A 190 6.73 -5.38 -12.98
CA ASN A 190 7.51 -4.19 -13.28
C ASN A 190 8.71 -4.08 -12.32
N TYR A 191 9.65 -4.99 -12.48
CA TYR A 191 10.85 -5.11 -11.65
C TYR A 191 12.05 -4.42 -12.32
N LEU A 192 12.97 -3.85 -11.53
CA LEU A 192 14.23 -3.33 -12.03
C LEU A 192 15.20 -4.49 -12.31
N LEU A 193 15.34 -4.88 -13.57
CA LEU A 193 16.13 -6.06 -13.97
C LEU A 193 17.62 -5.75 -14.04
N GLU A 194 17.97 -4.59 -14.60
CA GLU A 194 19.35 -4.13 -14.78
C GLU A 194 19.43 -2.62 -14.59
N GLU A 195 20.43 -2.19 -13.81
CA GLU A 195 20.86 -0.80 -13.67
C GLU A 195 22.28 -0.67 -14.25
N THR A 196 22.41 -0.84 -15.57
CA THR A 196 23.65 -0.52 -16.29
C THR A 196 23.78 0.99 -16.52
N TRP A 197 25.01 1.48 -16.75
CA TRP A 197 25.30 2.88 -17.12
C TRP A 197 24.50 3.28 -18.38
N GLY A 198 23.28 3.79 -18.18
CA GLY A 198 22.27 3.96 -19.22
C GLY A 198 20.85 4.04 -18.64
N LYS A 199 19.83 3.75 -19.45
CA LYS A 199 18.43 3.72 -18.99
C LYS A 199 18.16 2.43 -18.22
N PRO A 200 17.49 2.49 -17.05
CA PRO A 200 17.14 1.30 -16.28
C PRO A 200 16.21 0.40 -17.08
N ARG A 201 16.47 -0.91 -17.06
CA ARG A 201 15.63 -1.90 -17.75
C ARG A 201 14.58 -2.44 -16.79
N TRP A 202 13.33 -2.13 -17.07
CA TRP A 202 12.17 -2.58 -16.30
C TRP A 202 11.46 -3.73 -17.00
N GLY A 203 10.96 -4.70 -16.25
CA GLY A 203 10.14 -5.78 -16.80
C GLY A 203 9.84 -6.92 -15.83
N PRO A 204 9.23 -8.00 -16.34
CA PRO A 204 8.80 -9.11 -15.50
C PRO A 204 9.97 -9.87 -14.87
N ASN A 205 9.95 -10.02 -13.56
CA ASN A 205 10.86 -10.87 -12.80
C ASN A 205 10.15 -12.15 -12.37
N VAL A 206 10.23 -13.17 -13.23
CA VAL A 206 9.59 -14.48 -13.01
C VAL A 206 10.11 -15.15 -11.73
N LYS A 207 11.40 -14.99 -11.39
CA LYS A 207 11.96 -15.58 -10.16
C LYS A 207 11.31 -15.00 -8.91
N GLU A 208 11.08 -13.69 -8.89
CA GLU A 208 10.42 -13.03 -7.76
C GLU A 208 8.93 -13.39 -7.68
N PHE A 209 8.26 -13.52 -8.83
CA PHE A 209 6.89 -14.03 -8.90
C PHE A 209 6.80 -15.47 -8.33
N THR A 210 7.64 -16.39 -8.82
CA THR A 210 7.70 -17.78 -8.34
C THR A 210 7.96 -17.81 -6.84
N ARG A 211 8.96 -17.08 -6.34
CA ARG A 211 9.27 -17.03 -4.89
C ARG A 211 8.08 -16.58 -4.03
N ARG A 212 7.21 -15.71 -4.54
CA ARG A 212 6.09 -15.12 -3.78
C ARG A 212 4.76 -15.84 -3.95
N PHE A 213 4.56 -16.54 -5.06
CA PHE A 213 3.25 -17.08 -5.44
C PHE A 213 3.25 -18.56 -5.86
N ASP A 214 4.41 -19.18 -6.08
CA ASP A 214 4.48 -20.60 -6.42
C ASP A 214 4.03 -21.48 -5.24
N PRO A 215 3.15 -22.47 -5.45
CA PRO A 215 2.65 -23.33 -4.38
C PRO A 215 3.74 -24.12 -3.66
N VAL A 216 4.81 -24.52 -4.36
CA VAL A 216 5.90 -25.31 -3.77
C VAL A 216 6.78 -24.40 -2.90
N GLU A 217 7.21 -23.25 -3.45
CA GLU A 217 8.06 -22.28 -2.73
C GLU A 217 7.36 -21.68 -1.49
N THR A 218 6.04 -21.52 -1.57
CA THR A 218 5.24 -20.86 -0.53
C THR A 218 4.43 -21.82 0.34
N LYS A 219 4.56 -23.14 0.14
CA LYS A 219 3.77 -24.16 0.83
C LYS A 219 2.25 -23.93 0.70
N GLY A 220 1.80 -23.53 -0.49
CA GLY A 220 0.38 -23.31 -0.81
C GLY A 220 -0.16 -21.90 -0.50
N GLU A 221 0.61 -21.04 0.18
CA GLU A 221 0.16 -19.68 0.53
C GLU A 221 0.03 -18.76 -0.68
N GLY A 222 0.89 -18.92 -1.70
CA GLY A 222 0.86 -18.15 -2.93
C GLY A 222 -0.50 -18.19 -3.63
N PRO A 223 -1.02 -19.38 -4.00
CA PRO A 223 -2.35 -19.50 -4.57
C PRO A 223 -3.48 -18.97 -3.67
N ARG A 224 -3.36 -19.09 -2.33
CA ARG A 224 -4.34 -18.51 -1.39
C ARG A 224 -4.40 -16.98 -1.49
N ARG A 225 -3.24 -16.33 -1.54
CA ARG A 225 -3.13 -14.86 -1.74
C ARG A 225 -3.71 -14.43 -3.09
N LEU A 226 -3.48 -15.21 -4.15
CA LEU A 226 -4.09 -14.94 -5.47
C LEU A 226 -5.62 -15.07 -5.42
N LYS A 227 -6.18 -16.06 -4.72
CA LYS A 227 -7.63 -16.13 -4.49
C LYS A 227 -8.16 -14.91 -3.74
N ASN A 228 -7.42 -14.39 -2.77
CA ASN A 228 -7.78 -13.16 -2.05
C ASN A 228 -7.73 -11.92 -2.96
N LEU A 229 -6.81 -11.87 -3.92
CA LEU A 229 -6.78 -10.82 -4.96
C LEU A 229 -8.05 -10.86 -5.82
N TYR A 230 -8.46 -12.04 -6.32
CA TYR A 230 -9.72 -12.16 -7.05
C TYR A 230 -10.92 -11.78 -6.18
N PHE A 231 -10.90 -12.11 -4.90
CA PHE A 231 -11.94 -11.67 -3.96
C PHE A 231 -12.00 -10.14 -3.86
N LEU A 232 -10.86 -9.45 -3.69
CA LEU A 232 -10.79 -7.99 -3.69
C LEU A 232 -11.34 -7.41 -5.01
N TYR A 233 -10.89 -7.94 -6.15
CA TYR A 233 -11.35 -7.52 -7.47
C TYR A 233 -12.88 -7.61 -7.61
N LEU A 234 -13.49 -8.71 -7.16
CA LEU A 234 -14.94 -8.88 -7.22
C LEU A 234 -15.70 -7.90 -6.31
N ILE A 235 -15.13 -7.55 -5.15
CA ILE A 235 -15.72 -6.56 -4.25
C ILE A 235 -15.68 -5.16 -4.88
N GLU A 236 -14.54 -4.75 -5.45
CA GLU A 236 -14.41 -3.46 -6.14
C GLU A 236 -15.27 -3.40 -7.41
N LEU A 237 -15.27 -4.45 -8.23
CA LEU A 237 -16.12 -4.57 -9.41
C LEU A 237 -17.60 -4.43 -9.03
N ARG A 238 -17.99 -4.99 -7.88
CA ARG A 238 -19.35 -4.81 -7.36
C ARG A 238 -19.61 -3.39 -6.88
N ALA A 239 -18.68 -2.76 -6.18
CA ALA A 239 -18.81 -1.36 -5.79
C ALA A 239 -19.02 -0.45 -7.02
N LEU A 240 -18.26 -0.68 -8.10
CA LEU A 240 -18.43 0.01 -9.38
C LEU A 240 -19.83 -0.20 -9.99
N SER A 241 -20.31 -1.45 -10.02
CA SER A 241 -21.66 -1.77 -10.49
C SER A 241 -22.76 -1.06 -9.67
N LYS A 242 -22.55 -0.89 -8.35
CA LYS A 242 -23.50 -0.24 -7.45
C LYS A 242 -23.48 1.28 -7.52
N VAL A 243 -22.32 1.90 -7.76
CA VAL A 243 -22.19 3.36 -7.84
C VAL A 243 -22.65 3.91 -9.18
N ALA A 244 -22.73 3.08 -10.22
CA ALA A 244 -23.15 3.48 -11.57
C ALA A 244 -24.38 4.41 -11.63
N PRO A 245 -25.51 4.19 -10.91
CA PRO A 245 -26.67 5.07 -10.95
C PRO A 245 -26.42 6.50 -10.43
N TYR A 246 -25.34 6.73 -9.69
CA TYR A 246 -24.91 8.08 -9.31
C TYR A 246 -24.34 8.83 -10.51
N PHE A 247 -23.41 8.21 -11.24
CA PHE A 247 -22.75 8.79 -12.42
C PHE A 247 -23.63 8.86 -13.67
N GLU A 248 -24.70 8.06 -13.73
CA GLU A 248 -25.73 8.16 -14.78
C GLU A 248 -26.56 9.46 -14.70
N ARG A 249 -26.52 10.17 -13.56
CA ARG A 249 -27.25 11.42 -13.40
C ARG A 249 -26.61 12.52 -14.26
N SER A 250 -27.45 13.30 -14.93
CA SER A 250 -26.99 14.42 -15.75
C SER A 250 -26.26 15.50 -14.95
N VAL A 251 -26.52 15.61 -13.64
CA VAL A 251 -25.89 16.60 -12.74
C VAL A 251 -24.48 16.22 -12.29
N VAL A 252 -24.05 14.96 -12.46
CA VAL A 252 -22.73 14.50 -12.02
C VAL A 252 -21.75 14.61 -13.18
N ASP A 253 -20.86 15.61 -13.15
CA ASP A 253 -19.91 15.88 -14.22
C ASP A 253 -18.47 15.54 -13.82
N LEU A 254 -17.64 15.21 -14.81
CA LEU A 254 -16.21 14.94 -14.65
C LEU A 254 -15.41 16.17 -15.07
N TYR A 255 -15.65 17.30 -14.40
CA TYR A 255 -15.16 18.61 -14.83
C TYR A 255 -13.62 18.68 -14.85
N THR A 256 -13.05 19.01 -16.01
CA THR A 256 -11.62 19.33 -16.14
C THR A 256 -11.36 20.72 -16.73
N GLY A 257 -12.43 21.46 -17.07
CA GLY A 257 -12.35 22.72 -17.82
C GLY A 257 -12.50 22.54 -19.33
N ASN A 258 -12.50 21.30 -19.83
CA ASN A 258 -12.75 20.97 -21.24
C ASN A 258 -14.03 20.14 -21.40
N GLY A 259 -15.15 20.81 -21.67
CA GLY A 259 -16.45 20.15 -21.75
C GLY A 259 -16.59 19.05 -22.80
N HIS A 260 -15.74 19.03 -23.85
CA HIS A 260 -15.73 17.94 -24.82
C HIS A 260 -15.08 16.69 -24.25
N GLU A 261 -13.87 16.82 -23.70
CA GLU A 261 -13.14 15.72 -23.06
C GLU A 261 -13.86 15.18 -21.82
N ASP A 262 -14.54 16.05 -21.07
CA ASP A 262 -15.34 15.67 -19.91
C ASP A 262 -16.53 14.79 -20.32
N ALA A 263 -17.21 15.14 -21.42
CA ALA A 263 -18.33 14.37 -21.96
C ALA A 263 -17.87 13.02 -22.51
N GLU A 264 -16.74 12.98 -23.23
CA GLU A 264 -16.14 11.74 -23.72
C GLU A 264 -15.70 10.83 -22.56
N SER A 265 -15.04 11.39 -21.54
CA SER A 265 -14.62 10.66 -20.34
C SER A 265 -15.81 10.09 -19.57
N LYS A 266 -16.90 10.86 -19.45
CA LYS A 266 -18.14 10.40 -18.82
C LYS A 266 -18.78 9.27 -19.62
N ALA A 267 -18.80 9.36 -20.94
CA ALA A 267 -19.30 8.28 -21.80
C ALA A 267 -18.50 6.98 -21.63
N LEU A 268 -17.16 7.07 -21.62
CA LEU A 268 -16.28 5.93 -21.38
C LEU A 268 -16.49 5.32 -19.99
N LEU A 269 -16.66 6.14 -18.95
CA LEU A 269 -16.95 5.69 -17.60
C LEU A 269 -18.29 4.93 -17.52
N LEU A 270 -19.33 5.43 -18.21
CA LEU A 270 -20.63 4.77 -18.28
C LEU A 270 -20.58 3.44 -19.03
N ASP A 271 -19.74 3.33 -20.07
CA ASP A 271 -19.49 2.06 -20.78
C ASP A 271 -18.84 1.03 -19.83
N ILE A 272 -17.84 1.43 -19.04
CA ILE A 272 -17.24 0.57 -18.00
C ILE A 272 -18.33 0.09 -17.03
N PHE A 273 -19.21 0.98 -16.55
CA PHE A 273 -20.29 0.59 -15.66
C PHE A 273 -21.27 -0.40 -16.29
N ARG A 274 -21.61 -0.25 -17.58
CA ARG A 274 -22.43 -1.21 -18.30
C ARG A 274 -21.78 -2.59 -18.33
N ASP A 275 -20.50 -2.66 -18.59
CA ASP A 275 -19.74 -3.91 -18.60
C ASP A 275 -19.73 -4.56 -17.20
N THR A 276 -19.49 -3.78 -16.15
CA THR A 276 -19.57 -4.31 -14.76
C THR A 276 -20.95 -4.83 -14.39
N LYS A 277 -22.04 -4.23 -14.90
CA LYS A 277 -23.43 -4.69 -14.68
C LYS A 277 -23.74 -5.99 -15.44
N SER A 278 -23.08 -6.23 -16.57
CA SER A 278 -23.25 -7.46 -17.36
C SER A 278 -22.64 -8.69 -16.68
N PHE A 279 -21.67 -8.47 -15.79
CA PHE A 279 -21.01 -9.53 -15.04
C PHE A 279 -21.94 -10.13 -13.98
N HIS A 280 -22.17 -11.44 -14.07
CA HIS A 280 -23.04 -12.16 -13.13
C HIS A 280 -22.28 -12.41 -11.82
N MET A 281 -22.50 -11.55 -10.83
CA MET A 281 -21.87 -11.69 -9.52
C MET A 281 -22.34 -12.97 -8.82
N HIS A 282 -21.39 -13.76 -8.33
CA HIS A 282 -21.64 -15.06 -7.71
C HIS A 282 -21.63 -15.04 -6.17
N PHE A 283 -21.62 -13.87 -5.53
CA PHE A 283 -21.62 -13.74 -4.07
C PHE A 283 -22.85 -12.97 -3.54
N ASP A 284 -23.40 -13.43 -2.43
CA ASP A 284 -24.53 -12.77 -1.76
C ASP A 284 -24.03 -11.69 -0.80
N GLU A 285 -24.10 -10.42 -1.24
CA GLU A 285 -23.75 -9.24 -0.44
C GLU A 285 -24.49 -9.14 0.89
N LYS A 286 -25.75 -9.62 0.93
CA LYS A 286 -26.56 -9.54 2.14
C LYS A 286 -25.95 -10.35 3.27
N SER A 287 -25.13 -11.36 2.95
CA SER A 287 -24.39 -12.09 3.96
C SER A 287 -23.25 -11.27 4.57
N MET A 288 -22.55 -10.45 3.77
CA MET A 288 -21.33 -9.71 4.17
C MET A 288 -21.60 -8.37 4.84
N PHE A 289 -22.71 -7.72 4.47
CA PHE A 289 -23.13 -6.42 5.00
C PHE A 289 -24.44 -6.51 5.80
N ALA A 290 -24.83 -7.72 6.24
CA ALA A 290 -25.96 -7.92 7.16
C ALA A 290 -25.61 -7.40 8.55
N GLY A 291 -26.12 -6.22 8.87
CA GLY A 291 -26.34 -5.80 10.24
C GLY A 291 -27.77 -5.29 10.40
N ASP A 292 -28.32 -5.41 11.61
CA ASP A 292 -29.35 -4.46 12.06
C ASP A 292 -28.89 -3.03 11.69
N LYS A 293 -29.81 -2.10 11.43
CA LYS A 293 -29.46 -0.72 11.04
C LYS A 293 -28.44 -0.09 11.99
N LYS A 294 -28.38 -0.54 13.25
CA LYS A 294 -27.34 -0.19 14.23
C LYS A 294 -25.99 -0.88 14.01
N GLY A 295 -25.97 -2.18 13.70
CA GLY A 295 -24.75 -2.94 13.41
C GLY A 295 -24.07 -2.48 12.11
N ALA A 296 -24.85 -2.26 11.05
CA ALA A 296 -24.34 -1.74 9.78
C ALA A 296 -23.79 -0.31 9.91
N LYS A 297 -24.40 0.54 10.76
CA LYS A 297 -23.88 1.88 11.09
C LYS A 297 -22.65 1.88 11.98
N SER A 298 -22.41 0.80 12.74
CA SER A 298 -21.20 0.67 13.58
C SER A 298 -20.04 0.06 12.80
N LEU A 299 -20.31 -0.61 11.68
CA LEU A 299 -19.33 -1.23 10.79
C LEU A 299 -18.91 -0.31 9.63
N LYS A 300 -19.79 0.62 9.22
CA LYS A 300 -19.52 1.69 8.26
C LYS A 300 -18.85 2.87 8.96
#